data_AF-A0A6N7YUH1-F1
#
_entry.id   AF-A0A6N7YUH1-F1
#
_cell.length_a   1.000
_cell.length_b   1.000
_cell.length_c   1.000
_cell.angle_alpha   90.00
_cell.angle_beta   90.00
_cell.angle_gamma   90.00
#
_symmetry.space_group_name_H-M   'P 1'
#
loop_
_entity.id
_entity.type
_entity.pdbx_description
1 polymer ?
#
loop_
_entity_poly.entity_id
_entity_poly.type
_entity_poly.pdbx_seq_one_letter_code
_entity_poly.pdbx_strand_id
1 'polypeptide(L)'
;MAPVVRPALDSAVDETGQLISAGGARLGFDEAWPAWRRQMFHGFVFWTDTIGVQRIAPELQPDAHCRLLIGRIAQAMIDLDSVGSLR
;
A
#
# COMPACT_ATOMS: atom_id res chain seq x y z
N MET A 1 -1.28 12.90 -12.21
CA MET A 1 -0.77 11.54 -11.95
C MET A 1 0.62 11.45 -12.52
N ALA A 2 1.63 11.02 -11.75
CA ALA A 2 2.99 10.87 -12.27
C ALA A 2 2.98 9.89 -13.46
N PRO A 3 3.63 10.21 -14.60
CA PRO A 3 3.50 9.45 -15.85
C PRO A 3 3.88 7.97 -15.76
N VAL A 4 4.64 7.58 -14.73
CA VAL A 4 5.19 6.22 -14.53
C VAL A 4 4.18 5.26 -13.89
N VAL A 5 3.12 5.76 -13.25
CA VAL A 5 2.21 4.93 -12.44
C VAL A 5 1.12 4.26 -13.30
N ARG A 6 0.74 4.90 -14.41
CA ARG A 6 -0.36 4.45 -15.28
C ARG A 6 -0.13 3.08 -15.93
N PRO A 7 1.06 2.77 -16.50
CA PRO A 7 1.31 1.46 -17.11
C PRO A 7 1.28 0.29 -16.12
N ALA A 8 1.76 0.52 -14.88
CA ALA A 8 1.72 -0.49 -13.83
C ALA A 8 0.29 -0.76 -13.35
N LEU A 9 -0.57 0.27 -13.34
CA LEU A 9 -1.99 0.13 -13.06
C LEU A 9 -2.77 -0.55 -14.17
N ASP A 10 -2.49 -0.22 -15.43
CA ASP A 10 -3.12 -0.87 -16.57
C ASP A 10 -2.82 -2.39 -16.56
N SER A 11 -1.60 -2.78 -16.18
CA SER A 11 -1.22 -4.18 -15.93
C SER A 11 -1.94 -4.82 -14.73
N ALA A 12 -2.13 -4.08 -13.63
CA ALA A 12 -2.85 -4.57 -12.45
C ALA A 12 -4.36 -4.73 -12.71
N VAL A 13 -4.93 -3.91 -13.60
CA VAL A 13 -6.31 -4.08 -14.09
C VAL A 13 -6.40 -5.33 -14.97
N ASP A 14 -5.39 -5.65 -15.78
CA ASP A 14 -5.32 -6.92 -16.53
C ASP A 14 -5.23 -8.15 -15.59
N GLU A 15 -4.56 -8.04 -14.44
CA GLU A 15 -4.54 -9.06 -13.39
C GLU A 15 -5.93 -9.33 -12.77
N THR A 16 -6.91 -8.41 -12.90
CA THR A 16 -8.29 -8.72 -12.49
C THR A 16 -8.92 -9.85 -13.31
N GLY A 17 -8.38 -10.18 -14.49
CA GLY A 17 -8.74 -11.41 -15.21
C GLY A 17 -8.50 -12.67 -14.38
N GLN A 18 -7.44 -12.69 -13.56
CA GLN A 18 -7.17 -13.78 -12.62
C GLN A 18 -8.19 -13.77 -11.47
N LEU A 19 -8.56 -12.60 -10.95
CA LEU A 19 -9.63 -12.48 -9.95
C LEU A 19 -10.94 -13.08 -10.46
N ILE A 20 -11.36 -12.74 -11.68
CA ILE A 20 -12.59 -13.28 -12.29
C ILE A 20 -12.53 -14.80 -12.40
N SER A 21 -11.39 -15.34 -12.86
CA SER A 21 -11.20 -16.79 -12.97
C SER A 21 -11.27 -17.52 -11.62
N ALA A 22 -10.98 -16.81 -10.52
CA ALA A 22 -11.09 -17.28 -9.15
C ALA A 22 -12.45 -16.93 -8.47
N GLY A 23 -13.42 -16.39 -9.21
CA GLY A 23 -14.75 -16.01 -8.68
C GLY A 23 -14.81 -14.63 -8.01
N GLY A 24 -13.75 -13.84 -8.11
CA GLY A 24 -13.69 -12.45 -7.68
C GLY A 24 -14.37 -11.48 -8.65
N ALA A 25 -14.67 -10.27 -8.18
CA ALA A 25 -15.24 -9.22 -9.00
C ALA A 25 -14.17 -8.56 -9.88
N ARG A 26 -14.57 -8.17 -11.10
CA ARG A 26 -13.75 -7.28 -11.93
C ARG A 26 -13.88 -5.86 -11.38
N LEU A 27 -12.75 -5.24 -11.03
CA LEU A 27 -12.72 -3.83 -10.65
C LEU A 27 -12.38 -2.97 -11.86
N GLY A 28 -13.13 -1.88 -12.04
CA GLY A 28 -12.74 -0.81 -12.95
C GLY A 28 -11.57 0.00 -12.38
N PHE A 29 -10.86 0.76 -13.22
CA PHE A 29 -9.78 1.64 -12.75
C PHE A 29 -10.25 2.60 -11.65
N ASP A 30 -11.44 3.18 -11.81
CA ASP A 30 -12.02 4.13 -10.85
C ASP A 30 -12.30 3.50 -9.48
N GLU A 31 -12.42 2.18 -9.41
CA GLU A 31 -12.59 1.43 -8.16
C GLU A 31 -11.23 0.94 -7.62
N ALA A 32 -10.40 0.38 -8.51
CA ALA A 32 -9.11 -0.21 -8.18
C ALA A 32 -8.09 0.85 -7.70
N TRP A 33 -8.06 2.03 -8.32
CA TRP A 33 -7.07 3.05 -8.01
C TRP A 33 -7.24 3.64 -6.60
N PRO A 34 -8.44 4.08 -6.17
CA PRO A 34 -8.64 4.46 -4.78
C PRO A 34 -8.35 3.30 -3.81
N ALA A 35 -8.82 2.08 -4.11
CA ALA A 35 -8.60 0.92 -3.23
C ALA A 35 -7.11 0.62 -3.02
N TRP A 36 -6.32 0.64 -4.09
CA TRP A 36 -4.88 0.43 -4.02
C TRP A 36 -4.17 1.50 -3.19
N ARG A 37 -4.53 2.79 -3.35
CA ARG A 37 -3.96 3.88 -2.55
C ARG A 37 -4.30 3.77 -1.06
N ARG A 38 -5.49 3.28 -0.71
CA ARG A 38 -5.89 3.00 0.68
C ARG A 38 -5.01 1.91 1.30
N GLN A 39 -4.48 0.98 0.51
CA GLN A 39 -3.66 -0.12 1.04
C GLN A 39 -2.36 0.34 1.71
N MET A 40 -1.86 1.55 1.39
CA MET A 40 -0.66 2.10 2.03
C MET A 40 -0.80 2.26 3.56
N PHE A 41 -2.01 2.48 4.07
CA PHE A 41 -2.28 2.55 5.51
C PHE A 41 -1.98 1.23 6.22
N HIS A 42 -2.23 0.10 5.56
CA HIS A 42 -1.92 -1.22 6.12
C HIS A 42 -0.42 -1.35 6.38
N GLY A 43 0.42 -1.02 5.39
CA GLY A 43 1.88 -1.03 5.58
C GLY A 43 2.33 -0.09 6.69
N PHE A 44 1.77 1.12 6.76
CA PHE A 44 2.13 2.09 7.78
C PHE A 44 1.82 1.59 9.20
N VAL A 45 0.59 1.11 9.44
CA VAL A 45 0.14 0.64 10.76
C VAL A 45 0.98 -0.54 11.25
N PHE A 46 1.26 -1.52 10.40
CA PHE A 46 2.03 -2.71 10.79
C PHE A 46 3.46 -2.37 11.21
N TRP A 47 4.13 -1.45 10.50
CA TRP A 47 5.47 -1.03 10.87
C TRP A 47 5.49 -0.17 12.13
N THR A 48 4.45 0.64 12.38
CA THR A 48 4.33 1.37 13.65
C THR A 48 4.06 0.44 14.85
N ASP A 49 3.30 -0.63 14.65
CA ASP A 49 3.11 -1.68 15.69
C ASP A 49 4.42 -2.40 15.98
N THR A 50 5.17 -2.74 14.93
CA THR A 50 6.47 -3.42 15.01
C THR A 50 7.45 -2.65 15.89
N ILE A 51 7.57 -1.32 15.74
CA ILE A 51 8.48 -0.52 16.57
C ILE A 51 7.91 -0.20 17.97
N GLY A 52 6.59 -0.15 18.13
CA GLY A 52 5.94 0.40 19.33
C GLY A 52 5.52 -0.61 20.39
N VAL A 53 5.27 -1.88 20.02
CA VAL A 53 4.46 -2.78 20.86
C VAL A 53 5.19 -4.08 21.23
N GLN A 54 6.08 -4.60 20.39
CA GLN A 54 6.65 -5.92 20.65
C GLN A 54 7.94 -5.86 21.46
N ARG A 55 7.93 -6.46 22.66
CA ARG A 55 9.11 -6.60 23.54
C ARG A 55 10.30 -7.31 22.87
N ILE A 56 10.05 -8.09 21.82
CA ILE A 56 11.04 -8.82 21.01
C ILE A 56 11.37 -8.13 19.66
N ALA A 57 10.63 -7.07 19.29
CA ALA A 57 10.85 -6.41 18.00
C ALA A 57 12.29 -5.94 17.77
N PRO A 58 13.02 -5.39 18.76
CA PRO A 58 14.40 -4.94 18.53
C PRO A 58 15.34 -6.07 18.10
N GLU A 59 15.03 -7.32 18.46
CA GLU A 59 15.83 -8.50 18.10
C GLU A 59 15.53 -8.99 16.67
N LEU A 60 14.28 -8.82 16.20
CA LEU A 60 13.85 -9.22 14.86
C LEU A 60 14.10 -8.12 13.82
N GLN A 61 13.92 -6.86 14.20
CA GLN A 61 14.05 -5.69 13.35
C GLN A 61 14.59 -4.48 14.14
N PRO A 62 15.82 -4.02 13.82
CA PRO A 62 16.36 -2.81 14.42
C PRO A 62 15.47 -1.58 14.22
N ASP A 63 15.31 -0.76 15.26
CA ASP A 63 14.52 0.48 15.24
C ASP A 63 14.83 1.38 14.03
N ALA A 64 16.10 1.49 13.65
CA ALA A 64 16.53 2.30 12.52
C ALA A 64 15.89 1.82 11.20
N HIS A 65 15.77 0.51 11.00
CA HIS A 65 15.11 -0.06 9.83
C HIS A 65 13.60 0.20 9.87
N CYS A 66 12.96 -0.02 11.02
CA CYS A 66 11.53 0.28 11.18
C CYS A 66 11.24 1.75 10.87
N ARG A 67 12.02 2.69 11.43
CA ARG A 67 11.86 4.14 11.17
C ARG A 67 12.08 4.49 9.70
N LEU A 68 13.07 3.88 9.04
CA LEU A 68 13.30 4.07 7.61
C LEU A 68 12.10 3.60 6.77
N LEU A 69 11.54 2.43 7.08
CA LEU A 69 10.38 1.89 6.38
C LEU A 69 9.13 2.73 6.61
N ILE A 70 8.85 3.12 7.85
CA ILE A 70 7.77 4.05 8.20
C ILE A 70 7.91 5.35 7.41
N GLY A 71 9.10 5.94 7.36
CA GLY A 71 9.36 7.17 6.62
C GLY A 71 9.13 7.04 5.11
N ARG A 72 9.57 5.93 4.51
CA ARG A 72 9.34 5.64 3.08
C ARG A 72 7.86 5.45 2.76
N ILE A 73 7.14 4.72 3.60
CA ILE A 73 5.70 4.48 3.44
C ILE A 73 4.93 5.79 3.61
N ALA A 74 5.28 6.61 4.61
CA ALA A 74 4.68 7.92 4.82
C ALA A 74 4.88 8.84 3.60
N GLN A 75 6.09 8.88 3.03
CA GLN A 75 6.34 9.66 1.82
C GLN A 75 5.51 9.15 0.65
N ALA A 76 5.45 7.83 0.43
CA ALA A 76 4.61 7.24 -0.60
C ALA A 76 3.11 7.55 -0.40
N MET A 77 2.61 7.59 0.84
CA MET A 77 1.23 8.00 1.16
C MET A 77 0.94 9.45 0.76
N ILE A 78 1.93 10.35 0.87
CA ILE A 78 1.83 11.74 0.40
C ILE A 78 1.82 11.77 -1.12
N ASP A 79 2.79 11.11 -1.76
CA ASP A 79 2.95 11.10 -3.22
C ASP A 79 1.74 10.52 -3.94
N LEU A 80 1.06 9.56 -3.30
CA LEU A 80 -0.14 8.91 -3.81
C LEU A 80 -1.44 9.61 -3.40
N ASP A 81 -1.42 10.59 -2.50
CA ASP A 81 -2.62 11.14 -1.87
C ASP A 81 -3.50 10.04 -1.23
N SER A 82 -2.88 9.14 -0.46
CA SER A 82 -3.59 8.04 0.21
C SER A 82 -4.66 8.56 1.17
N VAL A 83 -4.46 9.71 1.81
CA VAL A 83 -5.49 10.31 2.69
C VAL A 83 -6.70 10.78 1.88
N GLY A 84 -6.49 11.42 0.71
CA GLY A 84 -7.58 11.77 -0.19
C GLY A 84 -8.35 10.56 -0.71
N SER A 85 -7.70 9.38 -0.77
CA SER A 85 -8.36 8.13 -1.14
C SER A 85 -9.37 7.62 -0.12
N LEU A 86 -9.43 8.12 1.13
CA LEU A 86 -10.37 7.66 2.15
C LEU A 86 -11.78 8.24 2.02
N ARG A 87 -11.94 9.27 1.19
CA ARG A 87 -13.23 9.93 0.93
C ARG A 87 -14.09 9.15 -0.05
#